data_AF-A0A8H5TYH8-F1
#
_entry.id   AF-A0A8H5TYH8-F1
#
_cell.length_a   1.000
_cell.length_b   1.000
_cell.length_c   1.000
_cell.angle_alpha   90.00
_cell.angle_beta   90.00
_cell.angle_gamma   90.00
#
_symmetry.space_group_name_H-M   'P 1'
#
loop_
_entity.id
_entity.type
_entity.pdbx_description
1 polymer ?
#
loop_
_entity_poly.entity_id
_entity_poly.type
_entity_poly.pdbx_seq_one_letter_code
_entity_poly.pdbx_strand_id
1 'polypeptide(L)'
;MTLNNEGREASGLLGHLPAEVLNQVFHQLPNIDLKTLRQTCTYITDSTHLRLNRLFLSPNLCDIEVFKAVANHETFRLQVTEIIYDDARFDAAHEMEWTSWYNEEKDIGEVTGVPEWYRHVYRENREDIRRYSPHHTQAKEALEHLLSPAEAFKHFKSLWQEQQETIATNRDSDALKYGLLRFPNLRRVVVSPAAHGKPSLPWYLTPTIRSLPRGLLYPIERGWPLTENHSRFPEARDWDRSEKDKWRGYCLVSRIVAQHLRENPESKFVELAVDTNQLRTGISCRVFDDAENSEIKDLKTILSHPGFASLDLSLHCGNQCEMNWCSFRSNHLRNTLAMARDIQHFSLLTNVVYVDDYHDPDGEEVDHFIPLQSILPVNDWHQLRHFGLCRFIVKKDNVINVLEILSPTLTSLELSFLIFMPDSGDYHSLVQDMRQKLSWRERDAENQPKIVVCVDVRFASVHGALMMDVSREVTSFMYQDGENPFNEDEGSVEDLYIPQSDTLEGNGRLLDAFDPSFEEPNASRLATQGR
;
A
#
# COMPACT_ATOMS: atom_id res chain seq x y z
N MET A 1 -26.55 -43.11 1.45
CA MET A 1 -25.36 -43.93 1.08
C MET A 1 -25.18 -44.08 -0.44
N THR A 2 -26.23 -44.05 -1.25
CA THR A 2 -26.15 -44.16 -2.72
C THR A 2 -25.59 -42.91 -3.42
N LEU A 3 -25.93 -41.70 -2.95
CA LEU A 3 -25.42 -40.43 -3.54
C LEU A 3 -23.90 -40.22 -3.44
N ASN A 4 -23.26 -40.72 -2.37
CA ASN A 4 -21.81 -40.58 -2.18
C ASN A 4 -20.98 -41.50 -3.09
N ASN A 5 -21.57 -42.58 -3.61
CA ASN A 5 -20.85 -43.53 -4.46
C ASN A 5 -20.81 -43.07 -5.92
N GLU A 6 -21.91 -42.49 -6.42
CA GLU A 6 -21.97 -41.94 -7.79
C GLU A 6 -21.02 -40.74 -7.97
N GLY A 7 -20.92 -39.85 -6.97
CA GLY A 7 -19.99 -38.73 -6.99
C GLY A 7 -18.51 -39.15 -6.92
N ARG A 8 -18.23 -40.31 -6.31
CA ARG A 8 -16.87 -40.86 -6.17
C ARG A 8 -16.38 -41.49 -7.47
N GLU A 9 -17.24 -42.20 -8.20
CA GLU A 9 -16.92 -42.73 -9.54
C GLU A 9 -16.74 -41.62 -10.58
N ALA A 10 -17.52 -40.53 -10.49
CA ALA A 10 -17.39 -39.36 -11.36
C ALA A 10 -16.08 -38.57 -11.17
N SER A 11 -15.38 -38.75 -10.04
CA SER A 11 -14.13 -38.06 -9.71
C SER A 11 -12.86 -38.74 -10.27
N GLY A 12 -13.01 -39.82 -11.03
CA GLY A 12 -11.91 -40.55 -11.67
C GLY A 12 -10.88 -41.07 -10.67
N LEU A 13 -9.59 -41.04 -11.04
CA LEU A 13 -8.47 -41.51 -10.20
C LEU A 13 -8.41 -40.82 -8.82
N LEU A 14 -8.88 -39.58 -8.70
CA LEU A 14 -8.87 -38.83 -7.44
C LEU A 14 -9.85 -39.44 -6.42
N GLY A 15 -10.99 -39.98 -6.86
CA GLY A 15 -11.97 -40.64 -5.97
C GLY A 15 -11.45 -41.92 -5.32
N HIS A 16 -10.39 -42.51 -5.86
CA HIS A 16 -9.77 -43.71 -5.35
C HIS A 16 -8.64 -43.44 -4.35
N LEU A 17 -8.21 -42.19 -4.20
CA LEU A 17 -7.21 -41.81 -3.20
C LEU A 17 -7.81 -41.79 -1.79
N PRO A 18 -7.04 -42.16 -0.75
CA PRO A 18 -7.44 -41.94 0.65
C PRO A 18 -7.69 -40.45 0.93
N ALA A 19 -8.62 -40.15 1.83
CA ALA A 19 -9.00 -38.78 2.16
C ALA A 19 -7.81 -37.95 2.69
N GLU A 20 -6.89 -38.60 3.40
CA GLU A 20 -5.66 -38.01 3.92
C GLU A 20 -4.73 -37.55 2.79
N VAL A 21 -4.61 -38.35 1.73
CA VAL A 21 -3.78 -38.02 0.55
C VAL A 21 -4.44 -36.90 -0.24
N LEU A 22 -5.76 -36.95 -0.46
CA LEU A 22 -6.51 -35.87 -1.10
C LEU A 22 -6.37 -34.55 -0.33
N ASN A 23 -6.50 -34.59 0.99
CA ASN A 23 -6.33 -33.41 1.84
C ASN A 23 -4.92 -32.82 1.76
N GLN A 24 -3.88 -33.66 1.66
CA GLN A 24 -2.51 -33.18 1.44
C GLN A 24 -2.34 -32.53 0.07
N VAL A 25 -2.90 -33.13 -0.98
CA VAL A 25 -2.87 -32.56 -2.35
C VAL A 25 -3.60 -31.22 -2.36
N PHE A 26 -4.84 -31.17 -1.84
CA PHE A 26 -5.59 -29.93 -1.73
C PHE A 26 -4.89 -28.89 -0.86
N HIS A 27 -4.12 -29.30 0.15
CA HIS A 27 -3.33 -28.39 0.97
C HIS A 27 -2.25 -27.64 0.18
N GLN A 28 -1.70 -28.26 -0.85
CA GLN A 28 -0.66 -27.64 -1.69
C GLN A 28 -1.21 -26.74 -2.80
N LEU A 29 -2.50 -26.86 -3.14
CA LEU A 29 -3.10 -26.11 -4.24
C LEU A 29 -3.48 -24.68 -3.85
N PRO A 30 -3.30 -23.70 -4.76
CA PRO A 30 -3.81 -22.35 -4.57
C PRO A 30 -5.35 -22.35 -4.63
N ASN A 31 -5.96 -21.35 -4.00
CA ASN A 31 -7.41 -21.23 -3.95
C ASN A 31 -8.09 -21.19 -5.32
N ILE A 32 -7.41 -20.69 -6.36
CA ILE A 32 -7.96 -20.68 -7.73
C ILE A 32 -8.14 -22.10 -8.25
N ASP A 33 -7.14 -22.96 -8.08
CA ASP A 33 -7.20 -24.36 -8.50
C ASP A 33 -8.19 -25.15 -7.64
N LEU A 34 -8.27 -24.86 -6.33
CA LEU A 34 -9.29 -25.43 -5.46
C LEU A 34 -10.71 -25.06 -5.93
N LYS A 35 -10.94 -23.81 -6.35
CA LYS A 35 -12.24 -23.40 -6.92
C LYS A 35 -12.55 -24.13 -8.21
N THR A 36 -11.58 -24.27 -9.11
CA THR A 36 -11.74 -25.02 -10.37
C THR A 36 -12.02 -26.49 -10.10
N LEU A 37 -11.30 -27.12 -9.17
CA LEU A 37 -11.51 -28.51 -8.77
C LEU A 37 -12.91 -28.75 -8.21
N ARG A 38 -13.43 -27.82 -7.38
CA ARG A 38 -14.81 -27.86 -6.88
C ARG A 38 -15.86 -27.84 -7.99
N GLN A 39 -15.54 -27.33 -9.17
CA GLN A 39 -16.50 -27.32 -10.29
C GLN A 39 -16.57 -28.68 -11.00
N THR A 40 -15.63 -29.60 -10.74
CA THR A 40 -15.54 -30.87 -11.48
C THR A 40 -16.53 -31.93 -11.01
N CYS A 41 -16.74 -32.09 -9.70
CA CYS A 41 -17.70 -33.05 -9.14
C CYS A 41 -18.07 -32.73 -7.68
N THR A 42 -19.22 -33.23 -7.24
CA THR A 42 -19.75 -33.03 -5.89
C THR A 42 -18.86 -33.62 -4.80
N TYR A 43 -18.23 -34.77 -5.05
CA TYR A 43 -17.31 -35.39 -4.08
C TYR A 43 -16.11 -34.49 -3.77
N ILE A 44 -15.50 -33.89 -4.79
CA ILE A 44 -14.39 -32.94 -4.60
C ILE A 44 -14.91 -31.64 -3.98
N THR A 45 -16.12 -31.19 -4.31
CA THR A 45 -16.75 -30.04 -3.64
C THR A 45 -16.88 -30.23 -2.14
N ASP A 46 -17.31 -31.41 -1.70
CA ASP A 46 -17.53 -31.69 -0.29
C ASP A 46 -16.21 -31.96 0.44
N SER A 47 -15.21 -32.48 -0.26
CA SER A 47 -13.89 -32.85 0.29
C SER A 47 -12.86 -31.72 0.25
N THR A 48 -13.13 -30.61 -0.47
CA THR A 48 -12.23 -29.47 -0.55
C THR A 48 -12.71 -28.34 0.35
N HIS A 49 -11.79 -27.70 1.06
CA HIS A 49 -12.07 -26.50 1.84
C HIS A 49 -11.36 -25.30 1.23
N LEU A 50 -12.13 -24.28 0.83
CA LEU A 50 -11.58 -23.00 0.41
C LEU A 50 -10.97 -22.29 1.61
N ARG A 51 -9.83 -21.62 1.40
CA ARG A 51 -9.13 -20.84 2.42
C ARG A 51 -9.51 -19.38 2.30
N LEU A 52 -10.43 -18.91 3.13
CA LEU A 52 -10.89 -17.52 3.10
C LEU A 52 -10.34 -16.75 4.30
N ASN A 53 -9.02 -16.60 4.32
CA ASN A 53 -8.33 -15.91 5.43
C ASN A 53 -8.42 -14.38 5.30
N ARG A 54 -8.53 -13.88 4.07
CA ARG A 54 -8.61 -12.46 3.73
C ARG A 54 -9.95 -12.16 3.08
N LEU A 55 -10.62 -11.13 3.57
CA LEU A 55 -11.89 -10.65 3.05
C LEU A 55 -11.77 -9.19 2.63
N PHE A 56 -12.46 -8.82 1.56
CA PHE A 56 -12.47 -7.46 1.04
C PHE A 56 -13.79 -6.79 1.39
N LEU A 57 -13.72 -5.51 1.76
CA LEU A 57 -14.87 -4.66 1.95
C LEU A 57 -14.60 -3.31 1.28
N SER A 58 -15.61 -2.76 0.63
CA SER A 58 -15.56 -1.43 0.04
C SER A 58 -16.97 -0.84 0.03
N PRO A 59 -17.15 0.42 -0.37
CA PRO A 59 -18.47 0.97 -0.63
C PRO A 59 -19.14 0.42 -1.91
N ASN A 60 -18.61 -0.63 -2.53
CA ASN A 60 -19.28 -1.31 -3.65
C ASN A 60 -20.21 -2.43 -3.15
N LEU A 61 -21.38 -2.54 -3.78
CA LEU A 61 -22.46 -3.44 -3.34
C LEU A 61 -22.03 -4.92 -3.33
N CYS A 62 -21.34 -5.36 -4.38
CA CYS A 62 -20.90 -6.76 -4.49
C CYS A 62 -19.94 -7.15 -3.35
N ASP A 63 -19.00 -6.26 -2.98
CA ASP A 63 -18.08 -6.51 -1.87
C ASP A 63 -18.84 -6.66 -0.55
N ILE A 64 -19.86 -5.83 -0.30
CA ILE A 64 -20.71 -5.91 0.90
C ILE A 64 -21.51 -7.22 0.95
N GLU A 65 -22.09 -7.64 -0.18
CA GLU A 65 -22.88 -8.86 -0.25
C GLU A 65 -22.02 -10.10 0.01
N VAL A 66 -20.86 -10.20 -0.64
CA VAL A 66 -19.91 -11.29 -0.39
C VAL A 66 -19.41 -11.25 1.05
N PHE A 67 -19.09 -10.07 1.58
CA PHE A 67 -18.64 -9.90 2.95
C PHE A 67 -19.67 -10.43 3.96
N LYS A 68 -20.94 -10.04 3.81
CA LYS A 68 -22.05 -10.52 4.66
C LYS A 68 -22.32 -12.01 4.47
N ALA A 69 -22.23 -12.53 3.25
CA ALA A 69 -22.40 -13.96 2.97
C ALA A 69 -21.34 -14.78 3.71
N VAL A 70 -20.07 -14.34 3.72
CA VAL A 70 -18.99 -14.98 4.47
C VAL A 70 -19.22 -14.88 5.98
N ALA A 71 -19.65 -13.72 6.49
CA ALA A 71 -19.97 -13.51 7.91
C ALA A 71 -21.11 -14.42 8.41
N ASN A 72 -22.06 -14.76 7.54
CA ASN A 72 -23.17 -15.66 7.84
C ASN A 72 -22.82 -17.14 7.67
N HIS A 73 -21.71 -17.46 7.02
CA HIS A 73 -21.31 -18.82 6.76
C HIS A 73 -20.66 -19.45 7.99
N GLU A 74 -21.18 -20.61 8.44
CA GLU A 74 -20.77 -21.24 9.70
C GLU A 74 -19.27 -21.55 9.76
N THR A 75 -18.71 -22.08 8.67
CA THR A 75 -17.29 -22.44 8.56
C THR A 75 -16.38 -21.29 8.14
N PHE A 76 -16.69 -20.56 7.07
CA PHE A 76 -15.77 -19.56 6.51
C PHE A 76 -15.52 -18.37 7.43
N ARG A 77 -16.51 -17.92 8.20
CA ARG A 77 -16.33 -16.83 9.17
C ARG A 77 -15.23 -17.12 10.21
N LEU A 78 -14.98 -18.40 10.51
CA LEU A 78 -13.96 -18.82 11.47
C LEU A 78 -12.55 -18.75 10.89
N GLN A 79 -12.41 -18.72 9.56
CA GLN A 79 -11.12 -18.68 8.88
C GLN A 79 -10.62 -17.25 8.63
N VAL A 80 -11.53 -16.26 8.65
CA VAL A 80 -11.18 -14.86 8.38
C VAL A 80 -10.25 -14.33 9.47
N THR A 81 -9.04 -13.98 9.08
CA THR A 81 -8.00 -13.37 9.93
C THR A 81 -7.67 -11.94 9.52
N GLU A 82 -8.04 -11.53 8.31
CA GLU A 82 -7.71 -10.23 7.73
C GLU A 82 -8.91 -9.64 6.99
N ILE A 83 -9.14 -8.35 7.20
CA ILE A 83 -10.04 -7.54 6.38
C ILE A 83 -9.20 -6.48 5.65
N ILE A 84 -9.42 -6.35 4.36
CA ILE A 84 -8.92 -5.24 3.56
C ILE A 84 -10.10 -4.35 3.21
N TYR A 85 -10.12 -3.16 3.77
CA TYR A 85 -11.04 -2.11 3.42
C TYR A 85 -10.43 -1.29 2.27
N ASP A 86 -11.06 -1.35 1.11
CA ASP A 86 -10.74 -0.53 -0.05
C ASP A 86 -11.45 0.82 0.07
N ASP A 87 -10.65 1.88 0.26
CA ASP A 87 -11.12 3.27 0.38
C ASP A 87 -11.04 4.03 -0.95
N ALA A 88 -10.75 3.34 -2.05
CA ALA A 88 -10.88 3.92 -3.37
C ALA A 88 -12.34 4.28 -3.65
N ARG A 89 -12.56 5.53 -4.04
CA ARG A 89 -13.87 6.07 -4.39
C ARG A 89 -13.78 6.81 -5.69
N PHE A 90 -14.87 6.74 -6.43
CA PHE A 90 -15.04 7.46 -7.68
C PHE A 90 -15.63 8.85 -7.38
N ASP A 91 -14.85 9.89 -7.61
CA ASP A 91 -15.14 11.28 -7.35
C ASP A 91 -16.00 11.89 -8.46
N ALA A 92 -17.02 12.64 -8.06
CA ALA A 92 -17.84 13.44 -8.95
C ALA A 92 -17.09 14.67 -9.52
N ALA A 93 -15.98 15.09 -8.89
CA ALA A 93 -15.21 16.28 -9.27
C ALA A 93 -14.63 16.24 -10.69
N HIS A 94 -14.58 15.07 -11.33
CA HIS A 94 -14.20 14.92 -12.74
C HIS A 94 -15.15 15.65 -13.72
N GLU A 95 -16.29 16.18 -13.25
CA GLU A 95 -17.13 17.07 -14.03
C GLU A 95 -16.54 18.49 -14.24
N MET A 96 -15.44 18.88 -13.57
CA MET A 96 -14.88 20.23 -13.66
C MET A 96 -13.48 20.30 -14.30
N GLU A 97 -13.46 20.93 -15.49
CA GLU A 97 -12.34 21.60 -16.17
C GLU A 97 -11.09 20.79 -16.54
N TRP A 98 -11.22 19.93 -17.56
CA TRP A 98 -10.07 19.58 -18.41
C TRP A 98 -10.01 20.53 -19.61
N THR A 99 -8.89 21.24 -19.76
CA THR A 99 -8.67 22.10 -20.92
C THR A 99 -8.19 21.28 -22.12
N SER A 100 -8.84 21.53 -23.26
CA SER A 100 -8.79 20.88 -24.58
C SER A 100 -7.41 20.84 -25.29
N TRP A 101 -6.28 20.81 -24.58
CA TRP A 101 -4.97 21.00 -25.20
C TRP A 101 -4.42 19.78 -25.97
N TYR A 102 -5.04 18.60 -25.86
CA TYR A 102 -4.66 17.41 -26.62
C TYR A 102 -5.68 17.11 -27.74
N ASN A 103 -5.64 17.94 -28.79
CA ASN A 103 -6.38 17.77 -30.04
C ASN A 103 -5.72 16.75 -30.98
N GLU A 104 -5.43 15.54 -30.51
CA GLU A 104 -5.21 14.41 -31.43
C GLU A 104 -6.40 13.47 -31.31
N GLU A 105 -7.34 13.59 -32.25
CA GLU A 105 -8.45 12.65 -32.45
C GLU A 105 -7.89 11.30 -32.94
N LYS A 106 -7.28 10.53 -32.02
CA LYS A 106 -7.11 9.10 -32.25
C LYS A 106 -8.50 8.45 -32.18
N ASP A 107 -8.86 7.69 -33.21
CA ASP A 107 -10.09 6.90 -33.19
C ASP A 107 -10.08 5.91 -32.01
N ILE A 108 -10.93 6.18 -31.02
CA ILE A 108 -11.12 5.37 -29.82
C ILE A 108 -12.41 4.54 -29.90
N GLY A 109 -13.11 4.55 -31.04
CA GLY A 109 -14.36 3.83 -31.27
C GLY A 109 -15.61 4.65 -30.96
N GLU A 110 -16.70 3.97 -30.60
CA GLU A 110 -17.99 4.60 -30.34
C GLU A 110 -17.99 5.44 -29.06
N VAL A 111 -18.24 6.75 -29.20
CA VAL A 111 -18.21 7.74 -28.10
C VAL A 111 -19.58 8.42 -27.87
N THR A 112 -20.65 7.88 -28.46
CA THR A 112 -22.01 8.42 -28.35
C THR A 112 -22.46 8.41 -26.89
N GLY A 113 -22.80 9.59 -26.34
CA GLY A 113 -23.22 9.71 -24.93
C GLY A 113 -22.11 9.62 -23.88
N VAL A 114 -20.84 9.58 -24.30
CA VAL A 114 -19.67 9.56 -23.42
C VAL A 114 -19.15 10.98 -23.18
N PRO A 115 -19.06 11.46 -21.93
CA PRO A 115 -18.47 12.76 -21.60
C PRO A 115 -16.99 12.87 -22.02
N GLU A 116 -16.54 14.08 -22.33
CA GLU A 116 -15.17 14.31 -22.82
C GLU A 116 -14.10 13.90 -21.80
N TRP A 117 -14.32 14.19 -20.51
CA TRP A 117 -13.41 13.77 -19.44
C TRP A 117 -13.22 12.25 -19.40
N TYR A 118 -14.27 11.47 -19.66
CA TYR A 118 -14.18 10.01 -19.65
C TYR A 118 -13.42 9.50 -20.87
N ARG A 119 -13.58 10.15 -22.02
CA ARG A 119 -12.81 9.83 -23.23
C ARG A 119 -11.32 10.05 -23.02
N HIS A 120 -10.95 11.07 -22.23
CA HIS A 120 -9.57 11.31 -21.85
C HIS A 120 -9.02 10.18 -20.98
N VAL A 121 -9.69 9.85 -19.87
CA VAL A 121 -9.33 8.72 -18.99
C VAL A 121 -9.20 7.42 -19.78
N TYR A 122 -10.15 7.17 -20.70
CA TYR A 122 -10.12 5.98 -21.54
C TYR A 122 -8.87 5.94 -22.44
N ARG A 123 -8.48 7.08 -23.03
CA ARG A 123 -7.27 7.20 -23.85
C ARG A 123 -6.01 6.94 -23.00
N GLU A 124 -5.89 7.59 -21.85
CA GLU A 124 -4.72 7.44 -20.97
C GLU A 124 -4.56 6.00 -20.50
N ASN A 125 -5.62 5.40 -19.94
CA ASN A 125 -5.60 4.01 -19.51
C ASN A 125 -5.23 3.04 -20.64
N ARG A 126 -5.72 3.29 -21.86
CA ARG A 126 -5.40 2.46 -23.03
C ARG A 126 -3.93 2.57 -23.42
N GLU A 127 -3.36 3.78 -23.40
CA GLU A 127 -1.94 3.98 -23.70
C GLU A 127 -1.05 3.39 -22.60
N ASP A 128 -1.45 3.50 -21.33
CA ASP A 128 -0.77 2.85 -20.22
C ASP A 128 -0.74 1.33 -20.39
N ILE A 129 -1.89 0.70 -20.67
CA ILE A 129 -1.95 -0.74 -20.93
C ILE A 129 -1.01 -1.13 -22.06
N ARG A 130 -0.96 -0.35 -23.15
CA ARG A 130 -0.06 -0.62 -24.27
C ARG A 130 1.40 -0.60 -23.83
N ARG A 131 1.81 0.35 -22.98
CA ARG A 131 3.20 0.47 -22.49
C ARG A 131 3.67 -0.78 -21.76
N TYR A 132 2.88 -1.35 -20.86
CA TYR A 132 3.29 -2.53 -20.09
C TYR A 132 2.77 -3.87 -20.62
N SER A 133 1.83 -3.89 -21.58
CA SER A 133 1.31 -5.15 -22.15
C SER A 133 2.36 -6.14 -22.69
N PRO A 134 3.52 -5.73 -23.25
CA PRO A 134 4.53 -6.70 -23.72
C PRO A 134 5.09 -7.57 -22.60
N HIS A 135 5.02 -7.09 -21.36
CA HIS A 135 5.54 -7.76 -20.19
C HIS A 135 4.46 -8.50 -19.38
N HIS A 136 3.17 -8.32 -19.70
CA HIS A 136 2.07 -8.80 -18.87
C HIS A 136 0.96 -9.47 -19.70
N THR A 137 0.77 -10.78 -19.49
CA THR A 137 -0.28 -11.55 -20.19
C THR A 137 -1.68 -11.00 -19.91
N GLN A 138 -1.99 -10.63 -18.67
CA GLN A 138 -3.29 -10.06 -18.30
C GLN A 138 -3.57 -8.72 -18.99
N ALA A 139 -2.58 -7.83 -19.07
CA ALA A 139 -2.72 -6.55 -19.76
C ALA A 139 -2.89 -6.74 -21.28
N LYS A 140 -2.19 -7.72 -21.86
CA LYS A 140 -2.35 -8.11 -23.27
C LYS A 140 -3.76 -8.63 -23.55
N GLU A 141 -4.26 -9.56 -22.73
CA GLU A 141 -5.63 -10.08 -22.85
C GLU A 141 -6.67 -8.98 -22.68
N ALA A 142 -6.47 -8.06 -21.74
CA ALA A 142 -7.37 -6.92 -21.55
C ALA A 142 -7.40 -6.00 -22.78
N LEU A 143 -6.25 -5.79 -23.45
CA LEU A 143 -6.16 -5.00 -24.67
C LEU A 143 -6.90 -5.65 -25.85
N GLU A 144 -6.89 -6.99 -25.93
CA GLU A 144 -7.61 -7.77 -26.96
C GLU A 144 -9.14 -7.76 -26.76
N HIS A 145 -9.59 -7.50 -25.53
CA HIS A 145 -11.01 -7.54 -25.15
C HIS A 145 -11.57 -6.17 -24.72
N LEU A 146 -10.94 -5.07 -25.13
CA LEU A 146 -11.43 -3.72 -24.79
C LEU A 146 -12.88 -3.51 -25.23
N LEU A 147 -13.70 -3.01 -24.31
CA LEU A 147 -15.05 -2.52 -24.60
C LEU A 147 -15.00 -1.20 -25.37
N SER A 148 -16.06 -0.85 -26.10
CA SER A 148 -16.13 0.50 -26.67
C SER A 148 -16.19 1.57 -25.55
N PRO A 149 -15.77 2.83 -25.79
CA PRO A 149 -15.90 3.88 -24.79
C PRO A 149 -17.34 4.06 -24.28
N ALA A 150 -18.34 3.93 -25.17
CA ALA A 150 -19.76 4.00 -24.82
C ALA A 150 -20.19 2.85 -23.88
N GLU A 151 -19.78 1.62 -24.17
CA GLU A 151 -20.07 0.46 -23.32
C GLU A 151 -19.35 0.56 -21.97
N ALA A 152 -18.06 0.91 -21.99
CA ALA A 152 -17.25 1.07 -20.80
C ALA A 152 -17.84 2.14 -19.86
N PHE A 153 -18.20 3.31 -20.41
CA PHE A 153 -18.81 4.39 -19.65
C PHE A 153 -20.15 3.98 -19.03
N LYS A 154 -20.97 3.22 -19.75
CA LYS A 154 -22.24 2.70 -19.22
C LYS A 154 -22.01 1.82 -17.99
N HIS A 155 -21.04 0.91 -18.06
CA HIS A 155 -20.69 0.03 -16.94
C HIS A 155 -20.14 0.83 -15.76
N PHE A 156 -19.18 1.73 -16.01
CA PHE A 156 -18.62 2.60 -14.98
C PHE A 156 -19.70 3.44 -14.29
N LYS A 157 -20.62 4.04 -15.07
CA LYS A 157 -21.69 4.88 -14.52
C LYS A 157 -22.61 4.10 -13.57
N SER A 158 -22.94 2.85 -13.89
CA SER A 158 -23.72 1.98 -12.98
C SER A 158 -22.97 1.74 -11.68
N LEU A 159 -21.69 1.37 -11.77
CA LEU A 159 -20.83 1.10 -10.61
C LEU A 159 -20.71 2.34 -9.71
N TRP A 160 -20.50 3.52 -10.32
CA TRP A 160 -20.45 4.80 -9.61
C TRP A 160 -21.75 5.08 -8.86
N GLN A 161 -22.91 4.94 -9.51
CA GLN A 161 -24.22 5.18 -8.89
C GLN A 161 -24.48 4.27 -7.70
N GLU A 162 -24.18 2.97 -7.84
CA GLU A 162 -24.31 1.98 -6.76
C GLU A 162 -23.39 2.30 -5.56
N GLN A 163 -22.17 2.76 -5.85
CA GLN A 163 -21.23 3.19 -4.81
C GLN A 163 -21.76 4.40 -4.03
N GLN A 164 -22.28 5.41 -4.73
CA GLN A 164 -22.85 6.60 -4.09
C GLN A 164 -24.08 6.26 -3.22
N GLU A 165 -24.97 5.38 -3.69
CA GLU A 165 -26.11 4.92 -2.90
C GLU A 165 -25.66 4.18 -1.63
N THR A 166 -24.66 3.32 -1.75
CA THR A 166 -24.09 2.55 -0.64
C THR A 166 -23.48 3.48 0.42
N ILE A 167 -22.74 4.50 -0.02
CA ILE A 167 -22.16 5.54 0.86
C ILE A 167 -23.27 6.31 1.57
N ALA A 168 -24.28 6.79 0.82
CA ALA A 168 -25.39 7.56 1.36
C ALA A 168 -26.19 6.79 2.42
N THR A 169 -26.27 5.47 2.27
CA THR A 169 -26.99 4.57 3.19
C THR A 169 -26.08 3.91 4.25
N ASN A 170 -24.78 4.22 4.28
CA ASN A 170 -23.78 3.66 5.21
C ASN A 170 -23.76 2.12 5.26
N ARG A 171 -24.09 1.45 4.16
CA ARG A 171 -24.21 -0.02 4.12
C ARG A 171 -22.88 -0.74 4.36
N ASP A 172 -21.78 -0.12 3.95
CA ASP A 172 -20.41 -0.55 4.18
C ASP A 172 -20.03 -0.46 5.67
N SER A 173 -20.43 0.63 6.34
CA SER A 173 -20.26 0.80 7.79
C SER A 173 -20.96 -0.31 8.57
N ASP A 174 -22.20 -0.59 8.20
CA ASP A 174 -23.01 -1.63 8.86
C ASP A 174 -22.47 -3.03 8.56
N ALA A 175 -21.96 -3.26 7.35
CA ALA A 175 -21.28 -4.50 7.01
C ALA A 175 -20.04 -4.71 7.86
N LEU A 176 -19.18 -3.70 8.02
CA LEU A 176 -17.98 -3.80 8.84
C LEU A 176 -18.32 -4.14 10.30
N LYS A 177 -19.25 -3.40 10.91
CA LYS A 177 -19.72 -3.69 12.29
C LYS A 177 -20.23 -5.12 12.41
N TYR A 178 -21.02 -5.56 11.43
CA TYR A 178 -21.57 -6.91 11.41
C TYR A 178 -20.47 -7.99 11.32
N GLY A 179 -19.45 -7.76 10.48
CA GLY A 179 -18.32 -8.67 10.32
C GLY A 179 -17.47 -8.79 11.57
N LEU A 180 -17.11 -7.66 12.22
CA LEU A 180 -16.28 -7.69 13.43
C LEU A 180 -16.90 -8.55 14.54
N LEU A 181 -18.23 -8.57 14.67
CA LEU A 181 -18.94 -9.43 15.63
C LEU A 181 -18.98 -10.92 15.25
N ARG A 182 -18.64 -11.26 14.00
CA ARG A 182 -18.82 -12.60 13.40
C ARG A 182 -17.51 -13.29 13.04
N PHE A 183 -16.38 -12.57 13.06
CA PHE A 183 -15.05 -13.10 12.73
C PHE A 183 -14.20 -13.28 13.99
N PRO A 184 -14.33 -14.40 14.72
CA PRO A 184 -13.68 -14.59 16.03
C PRO A 184 -12.16 -14.74 15.97
N ASN A 185 -11.59 -14.94 14.77
CA ASN A 185 -10.15 -15.07 14.55
C ASN A 185 -9.56 -13.89 13.78
N LEU A 186 -10.30 -12.78 13.66
CA LEU A 186 -9.79 -11.56 13.04
C LEU A 186 -8.59 -11.03 13.83
N ARG A 187 -7.50 -10.76 13.11
CA ARG A 187 -6.24 -10.27 13.67
C ARG A 187 -5.82 -8.93 13.07
N ARG A 188 -6.09 -8.72 11.78
CA ARG A 188 -5.58 -7.61 10.99
C ARG A 188 -6.70 -6.88 10.26
N VAL A 189 -6.62 -5.55 10.24
CA VAL A 189 -7.40 -4.71 9.32
C VAL A 189 -6.44 -3.82 8.53
N VAL A 190 -6.62 -3.81 7.22
CA VAL A 190 -5.91 -2.93 6.29
C VAL A 190 -6.89 -1.92 5.73
N VAL A 191 -6.52 -0.64 5.71
CA VAL A 191 -7.20 0.40 4.94
C VAL A 191 -6.29 0.77 3.79
N SER A 192 -6.77 0.66 2.56
CA SER A 192 -5.95 0.90 1.37
C SER A 192 -6.73 1.63 0.29
N PRO A 193 -6.15 2.67 -0.34
CA PRO A 193 -6.68 3.26 -1.57
C PRO A 193 -6.18 2.54 -2.85
N ALA A 194 -5.38 1.48 -2.70
CA ALA A 194 -4.57 0.93 -3.79
C ALA A 194 -5.21 -0.28 -4.50
N ALA A 195 -6.40 -0.73 -4.09
CA ALA A 195 -7.01 -1.98 -4.56
C ALA A 195 -7.09 -2.10 -6.09
N HIS A 196 -7.44 -0.99 -6.75
CA HIS A 196 -7.60 -0.95 -8.20
C HIS A 196 -6.27 -1.01 -8.98
N GLY A 197 -5.12 -0.90 -8.33
CA GLY A 197 -3.80 -1.07 -8.95
C GLY A 197 -3.61 -0.21 -10.21
N LYS A 198 -3.06 -0.77 -11.27
CA LYS A 198 -2.94 -0.13 -12.59
C LYS A 198 -4.10 -0.54 -13.49
N PRO A 199 -4.40 0.18 -14.58
CA PRO A 199 -5.42 -0.25 -15.53
C PRO A 199 -5.21 -1.72 -15.95
N SER A 200 -6.24 -2.55 -15.85
CA SER A 200 -6.18 -4.00 -16.11
C SER A 200 -5.27 -4.85 -15.20
N LEU A 201 -4.57 -4.27 -14.22
CA LEU A 201 -3.70 -4.93 -13.24
C LEU A 201 -4.05 -4.48 -11.80
N PRO A 202 -5.18 -4.96 -11.25
CA PRO A 202 -5.62 -4.61 -9.91
C PRO A 202 -4.70 -5.23 -8.84
N TRP A 203 -4.40 -4.46 -7.80
CA TRP A 203 -3.63 -4.94 -6.64
C TRP A 203 -4.41 -5.96 -5.81
N TYR A 204 -5.68 -5.63 -5.56
CA TYR A 204 -6.62 -6.50 -4.88
C TYR A 204 -7.73 -6.89 -5.83
N LEU A 205 -7.82 -8.18 -6.14
CA LEU A 205 -8.97 -8.74 -6.86
C LEU A 205 -10.17 -8.85 -5.91
N THR A 206 -10.80 -7.72 -5.59
CA THR A 206 -12.04 -7.66 -4.79
C THR A 206 -13.19 -8.39 -5.52
N PRO A 207 -14.22 -8.87 -4.82
CA PRO A 207 -15.45 -9.37 -5.45
C PRO A 207 -16.00 -8.45 -6.55
N THR A 208 -16.06 -7.15 -6.31
CA THR A 208 -16.47 -6.15 -7.30
C THR A 208 -15.56 -6.18 -8.51
N ILE A 209 -14.23 -6.05 -8.34
CA ILE A 209 -13.28 -6.04 -9.47
C ILE A 209 -13.36 -7.32 -10.30
N ARG A 210 -13.51 -8.49 -9.64
CA ARG A 210 -13.68 -9.78 -10.34
C ARG A 210 -14.98 -9.88 -11.14
N SER A 211 -16.00 -9.12 -10.77
CA SER A 211 -17.30 -9.11 -11.45
C SER A 211 -17.34 -8.20 -12.68
N LEU A 212 -16.35 -7.31 -12.83
CA LEU A 212 -16.30 -6.36 -13.94
C LEU A 212 -16.08 -7.08 -15.28
N PRO A 213 -16.66 -6.57 -16.39
CA PRO A 213 -16.37 -7.07 -17.73
C PRO A 213 -14.88 -7.07 -18.03
N ARG A 214 -14.41 -8.11 -18.73
CA ARG A 214 -13.03 -8.15 -19.24
C ARG A 214 -12.81 -6.97 -20.19
N GLY A 215 -11.64 -6.33 -20.09
CA GLY A 215 -11.29 -5.18 -20.92
C GLY A 215 -12.04 -3.89 -20.58
N LEU A 216 -12.79 -3.82 -19.47
CA LEU A 216 -13.39 -2.57 -19.00
C LEU A 216 -12.29 -1.58 -18.60
N LEU A 217 -12.26 -0.42 -19.28
CA LEU A 217 -11.46 0.74 -18.83
C LEU A 217 -12.36 1.70 -18.09
N TYR A 218 -11.93 2.07 -16.88
CA TYR A 218 -12.63 3.00 -15.99
C TYR A 218 -11.60 3.83 -15.20
N PRO A 219 -11.98 4.99 -14.63
CA PRO A 219 -11.10 5.79 -13.79
C PRO A 219 -10.48 4.97 -12.66
N ILE A 220 -9.15 4.98 -12.58
CA ILE A 220 -8.38 4.28 -11.55
C ILE A 220 -8.14 5.26 -10.38
N GLU A 221 -9.25 5.67 -9.77
CA GLU A 221 -9.22 6.65 -8.70
C GLU A 221 -8.76 6.02 -7.38
N ARG A 222 -8.04 6.81 -6.59
CA ARG A 222 -7.53 6.41 -5.27
C ARG A 222 -8.39 6.91 -4.12
N GLY A 223 -9.26 7.90 -4.36
CA GLY A 223 -10.03 8.59 -3.32
C GLY A 223 -9.20 9.51 -2.40
N TRP A 224 -7.89 9.25 -2.24
CA TRP A 224 -6.98 10.06 -1.44
C TRP A 224 -6.14 11.00 -2.32
N PRO A 225 -5.75 12.20 -1.83
CA PRO A 225 -4.86 13.09 -2.55
C PRO A 225 -3.55 12.39 -2.94
N LEU A 226 -3.16 12.47 -4.20
CA LEU A 226 -1.95 11.85 -4.74
C LEU A 226 -0.96 12.95 -5.14
N THR A 227 0.30 12.82 -4.73
CA THR A 227 1.37 13.68 -5.24
C THR A 227 1.80 13.18 -6.63
N GLU A 228 1.56 13.98 -7.66
CA GLU A 228 2.10 13.75 -9.00
C GLU A 228 3.58 14.16 -9.09
N ASN A 229 4.33 13.54 -10.00
CA ASN A 229 5.72 13.94 -10.28
C ASN A 229 5.74 15.38 -10.82
N HIS A 230 6.57 16.25 -10.23
CA HIS A 230 6.79 17.64 -10.65
C HIS A 230 5.59 18.60 -10.53
N SER A 231 4.50 18.19 -9.87
CA SER A 231 3.35 19.05 -9.55
C SER A 231 3.48 19.64 -8.14
N ARG A 232 2.86 20.81 -7.89
CA ARG A 232 2.69 21.32 -6.51
C ARG A 232 1.93 20.28 -5.68
N PHE A 233 2.44 19.99 -4.48
CA PHE A 233 1.82 19.05 -3.54
C PHE A 233 0.34 19.39 -3.32
N PRO A 234 -0.57 18.40 -3.26
CA PRO A 234 -1.90 18.65 -2.76
C PRO A 234 -1.79 19.18 -1.32
N GLU A 235 -2.26 20.40 -1.10
CA GLU A 235 -2.20 21.08 0.20
C GLU A 235 -2.77 20.19 1.31
N ALA A 236 -2.06 20.09 2.43
CA ALA A 236 -2.56 19.40 3.61
C ALA A 236 -3.45 20.36 4.40
N ARG A 237 -4.71 20.48 3.97
CA ARG A 237 -5.69 21.39 4.59
C ARG A 237 -6.04 20.98 6.01
N ASP A 238 -6.60 21.91 6.76
CA ASP A 238 -7.11 21.68 8.11
C ASP A 238 -8.04 20.46 8.17
N TRP A 239 -7.90 19.67 9.24
CA TRP A 239 -8.61 18.39 9.41
C TRP A 239 -10.10 18.57 9.79
N ASP A 240 -10.83 19.30 8.95
CA ASP A 240 -12.25 19.61 9.11
C ASP A 240 -13.15 18.54 8.48
N ARG A 241 -14.47 18.75 8.52
CA ARG A 241 -15.44 17.79 7.97
C ARG A 241 -15.24 17.54 6.47
N SER A 242 -14.98 18.59 5.69
CA SER A 242 -14.84 18.48 4.24
C SER A 242 -13.55 17.75 3.86
N GLU A 243 -12.48 17.98 4.62
CA GLU A 243 -11.20 17.31 4.41
C GLU A 243 -11.30 15.84 4.83
N LYS A 244 -11.91 15.54 5.98
CA LYS A 244 -12.17 14.16 6.44
C LYS A 244 -12.95 13.32 5.42
N ASP A 245 -13.84 13.94 4.64
CA ASP A 245 -14.62 13.24 3.63
C ASP A 245 -13.74 12.63 2.53
N LYS A 246 -12.50 13.06 2.32
CA LYS A 246 -11.51 12.42 1.41
C LYS A 246 -10.96 11.10 1.94
N TRP A 247 -10.85 10.95 3.27
CA TRP A 247 -10.39 9.73 3.96
C TRP A 247 -11.52 9.04 4.71
N ARG A 248 -12.71 8.99 4.10
CA ARG A 248 -13.93 8.46 4.72
C ARG A 248 -13.72 7.04 5.28
N GLY A 249 -13.10 6.14 4.52
CA GLY A 249 -12.87 4.76 4.94
C GLY A 249 -11.95 4.67 6.15
N TYR A 250 -10.84 5.42 6.18
CA TYR A 250 -9.99 5.48 7.38
C TYR A 250 -10.76 5.95 8.61
N CYS A 251 -11.50 7.07 8.51
CA CYS A 251 -12.30 7.61 9.61
C CYS A 251 -13.39 6.62 10.07
N LEU A 252 -14.00 5.90 9.13
CA LEU A 252 -15.02 4.90 9.42
C LEU A 252 -14.44 3.67 10.10
N VAL A 253 -13.35 3.12 9.55
CA VAL A 253 -12.70 1.90 10.02
C VAL A 253 -12.09 2.12 11.39
N SER A 254 -11.30 3.17 11.58
CA SER A 254 -10.69 3.50 12.88
C SER A 254 -11.73 3.58 13.99
N ARG A 255 -12.82 4.33 13.75
CA ARG A 255 -13.93 4.47 14.70
C ARG A 255 -14.63 3.14 15.01
N ILE A 256 -14.96 2.34 14.01
CA ILE A 256 -15.68 1.07 14.21
C ILE A 256 -14.79 0.03 14.90
N VAL A 257 -13.52 -0.07 14.51
CA VAL A 257 -12.56 -0.98 15.16
C VAL A 257 -12.33 -0.55 16.61
N ALA A 258 -12.07 0.73 16.87
CA ALA A 258 -11.90 1.25 18.23
C ALA A 258 -13.14 0.98 19.11
N GLN A 259 -14.34 1.18 18.58
CA GLN A 259 -15.57 0.84 19.28
C GLN A 259 -15.67 -0.66 19.58
N HIS A 260 -15.39 -1.51 18.58
CA HIS A 260 -15.43 -2.95 18.75
C HIS A 260 -14.45 -3.43 19.84
N LEU A 261 -13.22 -2.91 19.88
CA LEU A 261 -12.22 -3.29 20.88
C LEU A 261 -12.61 -2.85 22.29
N ARG A 262 -13.25 -1.68 22.44
CA ARG A 262 -13.83 -1.24 23.72
C ARG A 262 -14.91 -2.19 24.22
N GLU A 263 -15.75 -2.69 23.32
CA GLU A 263 -16.87 -3.59 23.64
C GLU A 263 -16.43 -5.06 23.76
N ASN A 264 -15.29 -5.43 23.17
CA ASN A 264 -14.78 -6.80 23.09
C ASN A 264 -13.27 -6.87 23.44
N PRO A 265 -12.89 -6.70 24.71
CA PRO A 265 -11.48 -6.69 25.14
C PRO A 265 -10.71 -7.97 24.85
N GLU A 266 -11.42 -9.11 24.74
CA GLU A 266 -10.85 -10.43 24.42
C GLU A 266 -10.55 -10.62 22.91
N SER A 267 -10.76 -9.58 22.09
CA SER A 267 -10.49 -9.63 20.66
C SER A 267 -9.04 -9.97 20.36
N LYS A 268 -8.81 -10.82 19.36
CA LYS A 268 -7.47 -11.23 18.88
C LYS A 268 -6.85 -10.23 17.91
N PHE A 269 -7.42 -9.03 17.82
CA PHE A 269 -6.92 -7.97 16.98
C PHE A 269 -5.51 -7.55 17.43
N VAL A 270 -4.56 -7.54 16.49
CA VAL A 270 -3.15 -7.23 16.79
C VAL A 270 -2.52 -6.26 15.81
N GLU A 271 -3.20 -5.94 14.70
CA GLU A 271 -2.58 -5.25 13.58
C GLU A 271 -3.52 -4.30 12.85
N LEU A 272 -3.06 -3.07 12.66
CA LEU A 272 -3.68 -2.06 11.81
C LEU A 272 -2.67 -1.63 10.75
N ALA A 273 -3.08 -1.61 9.48
CA ALA A 273 -2.27 -1.08 8.40
C ALA A 273 -3.04 -0.02 7.61
N VAL A 274 -2.43 1.14 7.43
CA VAL A 274 -2.81 2.15 6.44
C VAL A 274 -1.82 2.00 5.29
N ASP A 275 -2.17 1.15 4.32
CA ASP A 275 -1.27 0.66 3.29
C ASP A 275 -1.60 1.26 1.92
N THR A 276 -0.65 2.02 1.38
CA THR A 276 -0.80 2.68 0.08
C THR A 276 -0.14 1.90 -1.06
N ASN A 277 0.47 0.75 -0.79
CA ASN A 277 1.24 -0.03 -1.77
C ASN A 277 2.21 0.85 -2.59
N GLN A 278 2.99 1.69 -1.88
CA GLN A 278 3.97 2.64 -2.42
C GLN A 278 3.40 3.83 -3.20
N LEU A 279 2.07 3.98 -3.30
CA LEU A 279 1.49 5.22 -3.81
C LEU A 279 1.91 6.39 -2.92
N ARG A 280 2.22 7.53 -3.56
CA ARG A 280 2.60 8.78 -2.90
C ARG A 280 1.38 9.49 -2.30
N THR A 281 0.77 8.84 -1.33
CA THR A 281 -0.40 9.29 -0.58
C THR A 281 -0.34 8.74 0.84
N GLY A 282 -1.36 9.03 1.64
CA GLY A 282 -1.51 8.59 3.03
C GLY A 282 -2.68 9.30 3.68
N ILE A 283 -2.94 9.02 4.96
CA ILE A 283 -3.86 9.84 5.76
C ILE A 283 -3.21 11.20 6.02
N SER A 284 -3.97 12.29 5.99
CA SER A 284 -3.39 13.61 6.26
C SER A 284 -2.70 13.63 7.62
N CYS A 285 -1.45 14.09 7.67
CA CYS A 285 -0.71 14.27 8.92
C CYS A 285 -1.39 15.30 9.85
N ARG A 286 -2.25 16.17 9.30
CA ARG A 286 -3.05 17.16 10.04
C ARG A 286 -4.02 16.52 11.03
N VAL A 287 -4.30 15.22 10.89
CA VAL A 287 -5.02 14.46 11.93
C VAL A 287 -4.35 14.58 13.30
N PHE A 288 -3.03 14.82 13.34
CA PHE A 288 -2.21 14.97 14.54
C PHE A 288 -2.03 16.43 15.01
N ASP A 289 -2.78 17.40 14.49
CA ASP A 289 -2.66 18.80 14.93
C ASP A 289 -3.38 19.07 16.25
N ASP A 290 -4.47 18.35 16.53
CA ASP A 290 -5.27 18.51 17.74
C ASP A 290 -5.42 17.17 18.46
N ALA A 291 -4.88 17.09 19.68
CA ALA A 291 -4.98 15.92 20.55
C ALA A 291 -6.42 15.48 20.85
N GLU A 292 -7.39 16.37 20.72
CA GLU A 292 -8.81 16.12 20.98
C GLU A 292 -9.56 15.52 19.78
N ASN A 293 -8.90 15.41 18.62
CA ASN A 293 -9.46 14.78 17.42
C ASN A 293 -9.98 13.36 17.70
N SER A 294 -11.18 13.07 17.21
CA SER A 294 -11.81 11.74 17.33
C SER A 294 -10.94 10.64 16.74
N GLU A 295 -10.32 10.90 15.58
CA GLU A 295 -9.49 9.90 14.91
C GLU A 295 -8.21 9.59 15.69
N ILE A 296 -7.62 10.57 16.39
CA ILE A 296 -6.50 10.31 17.32
C ILE A 296 -6.99 9.45 18.49
N LYS A 297 -8.15 9.75 19.08
CA LYS A 297 -8.70 8.99 20.22
C LYS A 297 -9.01 7.55 19.83
N ASP A 298 -9.56 7.35 18.63
CA ASP A 298 -9.82 6.02 18.08
C ASP A 298 -8.51 5.28 17.82
N LEU A 299 -7.52 5.92 17.20
CA LEU A 299 -6.20 5.30 16.99
C LEU A 299 -5.51 4.95 18.31
N LYS A 300 -5.51 5.85 19.30
CA LYS A 300 -4.98 5.56 20.65
C LYS A 300 -5.67 4.35 21.28
N THR A 301 -6.98 4.21 21.11
CA THR A 301 -7.75 3.05 21.59
C THR A 301 -7.26 1.75 20.95
N ILE A 302 -7.06 1.76 19.63
CA ILE A 302 -6.54 0.61 18.87
C ILE A 302 -5.12 0.25 19.33
N LEU A 303 -4.23 1.23 19.40
CA LEU A 303 -2.82 1.03 19.77
C LEU A 303 -2.65 0.56 21.23
N SER A 304 -3.59 0.92 22.11
CA SER A 304 -3.60 0.49 23.50
C SER A 304 -4.19 -0.91 23.73
N HIS A 305 -4.71 -1.54 22.67
CA HIS A 305 -5.36 -2.85 22.80
C HIS A 305 -4.34 -3.91 23.24
N PRO A 306 -4.66 -4.75 24.25
CA PRO A 306 -3.74 -5.79 24.71
C PRO A 306 -3.30 -6.72 23.57
N GLY A 307 -1.99 -6.88 23.40
CA GLY A 307 -1.41 -7.71 22.34
C GLY A 307 -1.30 -7.04 20.97
N PHE A 308 -1.65 -5.75 20.84
CA PHE A 308 -1.36 -4.98 19.64
C PHE A 308 0.14 -5.00 19.33
N ALA A 309 0.51 -5.43 18.12
CA ALA A 309 1.88 -5.79 17.79
C ALA A 309 2.38 -5.21 16.46
N SER A 310 1.51 -4.72 15.58
CA SER A 310 1.93 -4.28 14.24
C SER A 310 1.17 -3.05 13.76
N LEU A 311 1.91 -2.02 13.34
CA LEU A 311 1.38 -0.80 12.74
C LEU A 311 2.14 -0.43 11.48
N ASP A 312 1.43 -0.36 10.36
CA ASP A 312 1.89 0.30 9.14
C ASP A 312 1.10 1.61 8.96
N LEU A 313 1.80 2.72 8.82
CA LEU A 313 1.19 4.04 8.73
C LEU A 313 1.75 4.84 7.55
N SER A 314 0.91 5.12 6.55
CA SER A 314 1.23 6.05 5.47
C SER A 314 0.59 7.42 5.71
N LEU A 315 1.40 8.49 5.65
CA LEU A 315 0.99 9.87 5.89
C LEU A 315 1.09 10.74 4.63
N HIS A 316 0.04 11.51 4.37
CA HIS A 316 0.03 12.61 3.42
C HIS A 316 0.49 13.88 4.12
N CYS A 317 1.64 14.42 3.71
CA CYS A 317 2.26 15.59 4.31
C CYS A 317 1.88 16.90 3.60
N GLY A 318 1.44 16.86 2.33
CA GLY A 318 1.14 18.06 1.55
C GLY A 318 2.22 19.13 1.65
N ASN A 319 1.83 20.36 1.99
CA ASN A 319 2.72 21.52 2.18
C ASN A 319 3.26 21.70 3.61
N GLN A 320 3.36 20.63 4.41
CA GLN A 320 3.88 20.73 5.78
C GLN A 320 5.30 21.30 5.89
N CYS A 321 6.13 21.18 4.85
CA CYS A 321 7.46 21.80 4.81
C CYS A 321 7.37 23.33 4.94
N GLU A 322 6.39 23.97 4.29
CA GLU A 322 6.10 25.41 4.38
C GLU A 322 5.54 25.80 5.77
N MET A 323 4.91 24.84 6.44
CA MET A 323 4.34 25.01 7.79
C MET A 323 5.31 24.57 8.90
N ASN A 324 6.61 24.50 8.60
CA ASN A 324 7.66 24.12 9.55
C ASN A 324 7.39 22.78 10.26
N TRP A 325 6.78 21.83 9.55
CA TRP A 325 6.42 20.49 10.03
C TRP A 325 5.58 20.50 11.32
N CYS A 326 4.69 21.48 11.51
CA CYS A 326 3.93 21.67 12.75
C CYS A 326 3.18 20.41 13.22
N SER A 327 2.60 19.61 12.31
CA SER A 327 1.91 18.34 12.64
C SER A 327 2.84 17.29 13.26
N PHE A 328 4.13 17.32 12.92
CA PHE A 328 5.16 16.42 13.44
C PHE A 328 5.82 16.98 14.72
N ARG A 329 5.82 18.30 14.89
CA ARG A 329 6.43 18.98 16.05
C ARG A 329 5.48 19.16 17.24
N SER A 330 4.19 18.88 17.08
CA SER A 330 3.17 18.97 18.15
C SER A 330 3.32 17.91 19.27
N ASN A 331 4.19 16.91 19.09
CA ASN A 331 4.30 15.69 19.91
C ASN A 331 3.04 14.80 19.92
N HIS A 332 1.96 15.17 19.22
CA HIS A 332 0.72 14.37 19.22
C HIS A 332 0.91 13.03 18.52
N LEU A 333 1.67 12.98 17.42
CA LEU A 333 2.05 11.73 16.76
C LEU A 333 2.83 10.84 17.72
N ARG A 334 3.92 11.34 18.31
CA ARG A 334 4.75 10.60 19.28
C ARG A 334 3.94 10.04 20.44
N ASN A 335 3.11 10.88 21.06
CA ASN A 335 2.28 10.48 22.19
C ASN A 335 1.23 9.44 21.82
N THR A 336 0.76 9.45 20.57
CA THR A 336 -0.17 8.44 20.05
C THR A 336 0.54 7.11 19.81
N LEU A 337 1.70 7.15 19.15
CA LEU A 337 2.54 5.98 18.89
C LEU A 337 3.04 5.31 20.18
N ALA A 338 3.30 6.09 21.24
CA ALA A 338 3.75 5.58 22.54
C ALA A 338 2.71 4.70 23.26
N MET A 339 1.46 4.69 22.79
CA MET A 339 0.43 3.80 23.33
C MET A 339 0.68 2.33 22.97
N ALA A 340 1.37 2.05 21.85
CA ALA A 340 1.69 0.71 21.38
C ALA A 340 2.97 0.17 22.06
N ARG A 341 2.86 -0.21 23.34
CA ARG A 341 4.02 -0.63 24.16
C ARG A 341 4.63 -1.98 23.77
N ASP A 342 3.79 -2.91 23.29
CA ASP A 342 4.19 -4.27 22.91
C ASP A 342 4.43 -4.42 21.40
N ILE A 343 4.63 -3.30 20.69
CA ILE A 343 4.81 -3.30 19.25
C ILE A 343 6.05 -4.10 18.83
N GLN A 344 5.87 -4.92 17.80
CA GLN A 344 6.91 -5.76 17.20
C GLN A 344 7.21 -5.34 15.76
N HIS A 345 6.26 -4.73 15.06
CA HIS A 345 6.42 -4.23 13.71
C HIS A 345 5.91 -2.80 13.62
N PHE A 346 6.77 -1.88 13.19
CA PHE A 346 6.41 -0.50 12.95
C PHE A 346 6.99 -0.02 11.63
N SER A 347 6.13 0.49 10.76
CA SER A 347 6.54 1.12 9.50
C SER A 347 5.84 2.46 9.34
N LEU A 348 6.62 3.50 9.01
CA LEU A 348 6.11 4.84 8.75
C LEU A 348 6.54 5.29 7.35
N LEU A 349 5.56 5.59 6.52
CA LEU A 349 5.73 6.10 5.17
C LEU A 349 5.18 7.51 5.08
N THR A 350 5.85 8.40 4.35
CA THR A 350 5.21 9.65 3.89
C THR A 350 5.19 9.75 2.37
N ASN A 351 4.54 10.79 1.86
CA ASN A 351 4.54 11.10 0.43
C ASN A 351 5.39 12.33 0.07
N VAL A 352 6.31 12.71 0.95
CA VAL A 352 7.22 13.82 0.71
C VAL A 352 8.08 13.52 -0.52
N VAL A 353 8.29 14.53 -1.36
CA VAL A 353 9.21 14.49 -2.50
C VAL A 353 10.23 15.62 -2.36
N TYR A 354 11.29 15.56 -3.17
CA TYR A 354 12.32 16.59 -3.22
C TYR A 354 11.69 17.95 -3.57
N VAL A 355 12.09 19.02 -2.86
CA VAL A 355 11.63 20.40 -3.10
C VAL A 355 12.83 21.22 -3.56
N ASP A 356 12.76 21.77 -4.77
CA ASP A 356 13.85 22.54 -5.40
C ASP A 356 14.19 23.85 -4.65
N ASP A 357 13.26 24.37 -3.84
CA ASP A 357 13.31 25.70 -3.22
C ASP A 357 13.55 25.62 -1.70
N TYR A 358 14.62 24.94 -1.25
CA TYR A 358 15.10 25.08 0.13
C TYR A 358 15.70 26.48 0.42
N HIS A 359 15.66 27.40 -0.54
CA HIS A 359 16.07 28.78 -0.35
C HIS A 359 14.96 29.57 0.33
N ASP A 360 15.07 29.72 1.66
CA ASP A 360 14.32 30.72 2.40
C ASP A 360 14.76 32.13 1.94
N PRO A 361 13.87 32.94 1.33
CA PRO A 361 14.20 34.32 0.97
C PRO A 361 14.51 35.21 2.18
N ASP A 362 14.12 34.81 3.40
CA ASP A 362 14.26 35.60 4.62
C ASP A 362 15.50 35.24 5.46
N GLY A 363 16.28 34.22 5.07
CA GLY A 363 17.60 33.93 5.64
C GLY A 363 17.59 33.39 7.08
N GLU A 364 16.46 32.88 7.59
CA GLU A 364 16.45 32.12 8.84
C GLU A 364 16.80 30.65 8.53
N GLU A 365 17.79 30.08 9.23
CA GLU A 365 18.08 28.64 9.19
C GLU A 365 16.91 27.87 9.85
N VAL A 366 15.80 27.74 9.14
CA VAL A 366 14.70 26.89 9.58
C VAL A 366 15.06 25.45 9.25
N ASP A 367 15.10 24.59 10.26
CA ASP A 367 15.33 23.16 10.08
C ASP A 367 14.18 22.55 9.23
N HIS A 368 14.34 22.44 7.91
CA HIS A 368 13.32 21.92 6.99
C HIS A 368 13.15 20.39 6.99
N PHE A 369 13.59 19.70 8.06
CA PHE A 369 13.47 18.26 8.20
C PHE A 369 12.56 17.85 9.38
N ILE A 370 12.15 16.58 9.39
CA ILE A 370 11.35 15.99 10.48
C ILE A 370 12.32 15.41 11.53
N PRO A 371 12.36 15.94 12.77
CA PRO A 371 13.23 15.40 13.81
C PRO A 371 12.73 14.03 14.28
N LEU A 372 13.34 12.95 13.80
CA LEU A 372 12.86 11.58 14.01
C LEU A 372 12.68 11.21 15.50
N GLN A 373 13.56 11.68 16.39
CA GLN A 373 13.43 11.42 17.83
C GLN A 373 12.24 12.15 18.48
N SER A 374 11.74 13.24 17.89
CA SER A 374 10.56 13.94 18.40
C SER A 374 9.26 13.27 17.98
N ILE A 375 9.28 12.40 16.97
CA ILE A 375 8.09 11.70 16.48
C ILE A 375 8.06 10.21 16.85
N LEU A 376 9.23 9.59 17.02
CA LEU A 376 9.35 8.15 17.28
C LEU A 376 9.64 7.86 18.76
N PRO A 377 8.76 7.12 19.46
CA PRO A 377 8.99 6.68 20.84
C PRO A 377 9.79 5.36 20.89
N VAL A 378 10.88 5.25 20.12
CA VAL A 378 11.65 3.99 19.98
C VAL A 378 12.23 3.45 21.29
N ASN A 379 12.50 4.33 22.26
CA ASN A 379 12.94 3.93 23.61
C ASN A 379 11.89 3.11 24.37
N ASP A 380 10.61 3.23 24.00
CA ASP A 380 9.49 2.53 24.64
C ASP A 380 9.19 1.18 23.95
N TRP A 381 9.83 0.88 22.82
CA TRP A 381 9.53 -0.28 21.96
C TRP A 381 10.53 -1.42 22.14
N HIS A 382 10.53 -2.04 23.31
CA HIS A 382 11.51 -3.07 23.67
C HIS A 382 11.36 -4.40 22.91
N GLN A 383 10.18 -4.67 22.32
CA GLN A 383 9.91 -5.91 21.57
C GLN A 383 10.01 -5.75 20.05
N LEU A 384 10.51 -4.59 19.58
CA LEU A 384 10.55 -4.27 18.17
C LEU A 384 11.42 -5.26 17.39
N ARG A 385 10.83 -5.87 16.36
CA ARG A 385 11.46 -6.83 15.44
C ARG A 385 11.62 -6.28 14.03
N HIS A 386 10.75 -5.37 13.62
CA HIS A 386 10.83 -4.65 12.36
C HIS A 386 10.65 -3.15 12.59
N PHE A 387 11.53 -2.35 11.98
CA PHE A 387 11.43 -0.90 11.92
C PHE A 387 11.55 -0.46 10.46
N GLY A 388 10.57 0.30 9.97
CA GLY A 388 10.54 0.83 8.62
C GLY A 388 10.38 2.34 8.60
N LEU A 389 11.22 3.01 7.82
CA LEU A 389 11.12 4.44 7.52
C LEU A 389 11.20 4.63 6.00
N CYS A 390 10.15 5.20 5.42
CA CYS A 390 10.01 5.32 3.98
C CYS A 390 9.64 6.75 3.56
N ARG A 391 10.36 7.32 2.59
CA ARG A 391 10.11 8.68 2.03
C ARG A 391 10.12 9.76 3.11
N PHE A 392 11.24 9.96 3.77
CA PHE A 392 11.42 11.01 4.77
C PHE A 392 12.52 11.98 4.38
N ILE A 393 12.33 13.28 4.69
CA ILE A 393 13.42 14.25 4.72
C ILE A 393 14.17 14.08 6.05
N VAL A 394 15.45 13.75 5.98
CA VAL A 394 16.28 13.38 7.14
C VAL A 394 17.65 14.07 7.11
N LYS A 395 18.29 14.14 8.28
CA LYS A 395 19.74 14.30 8.41
C LYS A 395 20.34 12.92 8.71
N LYS A 396 21.46 12.53 8.08
CA LYS A 396 22.09 11.20 8.28
C LYS A 396 22.29 10.88 9.76
N ASP A 397 22.86 11.82 10.51
CA ASP A 397 23.16 11.61 11.94
C ASP A 397 21.90 11.36 12.78
N ASN A 398 20.77 11.94 12.41
CA ASN A 398 19.49 11.69 13.11
C ASN A 398 18.98 10.27 12.86
N VAL A 399 19.18 9.73 11.65
CA VAL A 399 18.87 8.34 11.34
C VAL A 399 19.77 7.42 12.17
N ILE A 400 21.09 7.65 12.14
CA ILE A 400 22.07 6.85 12.92
C ILE A 400 21.71 6.86 14.41
N ASN A 401 21.44 8.03 15.00
CA ASN A 401 21.08 8.13 16.42
C ASN A 401 19.81 7.34 16.77
N VAL A 402 18.83 7.24 15.85
CA VAL A 402 17.65 6.40 16.05
C VAL A 402 18.02 4.92 15.96
N LEU A 403 18.85 4.52 14.99
CA LEU A 403 19.27 3.13 14.82
C LEU A 403 20.10 2.62 16.01
N GLU A 404 20.91 3.47 16.63
CA GLU A 404 21.70 3.14 17.82
C GLU A 404 20.83 2.79 19.04
N ILE A 405 19.65 3.40 19.16
CA ILE A 405 18.72 3.20 20.28
C ILE A 405 17.65 2.14 20.01
N LEU A 406 17.56 1.59 18.79
CA LEU A 406 16.61 0.53 18.46
C LEU A 406 16.85 -0.73 19.30
N SER A 407 15.78 -1.48 19.53
CA SER A 407 15.83 -2.71 20.33
C SER A 407 16.87 -3.71 19.79
N PRO A 408 17.63 -4.41 20.65
CA PRO A 408 18.48 -5.51 20.22
C PRO A 408 17.69 -6.68 19.61
N THR A 409 16.37 -6.74 19.80
CA THR A 409 15.49 -7.75 19.18
C THR A 409 15.19 -7.49 17.70
N LEU A 410 15.73 -6.41 17.12
CA LEU A 410 15.52 -6.05 15.72
C LEU A 410 16.02 -7.16 14.79
N THR A 411 15.12 -7.62 13.91
CA THR A 411 15.38 -8.66 12.91
C THR A 411 15.28 -8.13 11.48
N SER A 412 14.66 -6.96 11.29
CA SER A 412 14.49 -6.35 9.98
C SER A 412 14.44 -4.82 10.08
N LEU A 413 15.06 -4.17 9.12
CA LEU A 413 15.11 -2.72 8.96
C LEU A 413 14.74 -2.36 7.53
N GLU A 414 13.86 -1.38 7.34
CA GLU A 414 13.62 -0.74 6.05
C GLU A 414 13.99 0.75 6.12
N LEU A 415 14.85 1.19 5.20
CA LEU A 415 15.22 2.59 4.99
C LEU A 415 15.13 2.88 3.49
N SER A 416 13.93 3.21 3.02
CA SER A 416 13.63 3.33 1.59
C SER A 416 13.28 4.77 1.22
N PHE A 417 13.70 5.21 0.04
CA PHE A 417 13.37 6.52 -0.54
C PHE A 417 13.62 7.73 0.37
N LEU A 418 14.58 7.65 1.31
CA LEU A 418 15.02 8.78 2.12
C LEU A 418 15.55 9.92 1.24
N ILE A 419 15.27 11.14 1.67
CA ILE A 419 15.72 12.39 1.08
C ILE A 419 16.62 13.05 2.12
N PHE A 420 17.88 13.31 1.80
CA PHE A 420 18.82 13.89 2.74
C PHE A 420 18.88 15.41 2.57
N MET A 421 18.89 16.13 3.70
CA MET A 421 19.11 17.57 3.67
C MET A 421 20.48 17.87 3.03
N PRO A 422 20.65 19.00 2.33
CA PRO A 422 21.95 19.44 1.83
C PRO A 422 23.02 19.41 2.94
N ASP A 423 24.23 18.99 2.58
CA ASP A 423 25.39 18.86 3.48
C ASP A 423 25.17 17.95 4.72
N SER A 424 24.10 17.15 4.75
CA SER A 424 23.76 16.29 5.89
C SER A 424 24.04 14.80 5.67
N GLY A 425 24.65 14.45 4.54
CA GLY A 425 24.94 13.08 4.10
C GLY A 425 24.04 12.60 2.97
N ASP A 426 24.15 11.31 2.68
CA ASP A 426 23.50 10.60 1.57
C ASP A 426 23.39 9.10 1.91
N TYR A 427 22.88 8.28 0.99
CA TYR A 427 22.86 6.83 1.20
C TYR A 427 24.25 6.21 1.32
N HIS A 428 25.24 6.68 0.57
CA HIS A 428 26.61 6.16 0.61
C HIS A 428 27.20 6.27 2.02
N SER A 429 27.21 7.49 2.56
CA SER A 429 27.69 7.81 3.90
C SER A 429 26.80 7.24 5.01
N LEU A 430 25.47 7.12 4.80
CA LEU A 430 24.57 6.47 5.75
C LEU A 430 24.94 5.00 5.96
N VAL A 431 25.03 4.20 4.88
CA VAL A 431 25.36 2.76 5.03
C VAL A 431 26.78 2.56 5.55
N GLN A 432 27.71 3.47 5.23
CA GLN A 432 29.05 3.46 5.79
C GLN A 432 29.04 3.70 7.31
N ASP A 433 28.30 4.71 7.78
CA ASP A 433 28.14 4.98 9.21
C ASP A 433 27.42 3.83 9.93
N MET A 434 26.37 3.25 9.31
CA MET A 434 25.69 2.07 9.85
C MET A 434 26.66 0.92 10.06
N ARG A 435 27.53 0.64 9.07
CA ARG A 435 28.54 -0.44 9.15
C ARG A 435 29.57 -0.18 10.24
N GLN A 436 29.97 1.08 10.44
CA GLN A 436 31.02 1.44 11.40
C GLN A 436 30.52 1.60 12.84
N LYS A 437 29.29 2.07 13.05
CA LYS A 437 28.79 2.52 14.36
C LYS A 437 27.84 1.52 15.04
N LEU A 438 27.05 0.76 14.29
CA LEU A 438 25.95 -0.03 14.87
C LEU A 438 26.37 -1.41 15.41
N SER A 439 27.61 -1.82 15.15
CA SER A 439 28.16 -3.13 15.53
C SER A 439 27.28 -4.32 15.13
N TRP A 440 26.53 -4.20 14.02
CA TRP A 440 25.66 -5.28 13.54
C TRP A 440 26.43 -6.39 12.84
N ARG A 441 27.63 -6.09 12.31
CA ARG A 441 28.49 -7.08 11.64
C ARG A 441 29.03 -8.13 12.61
N GLU A 442 29.21 -7.75 13.86
CA GLU A 442 29.71 -8.59 14.95
C GLU A 442 28.62 -9.48 15.56
N ARG A 443 27.35 -9.27 15.20
CA ARG A 443 26.25 -10.17 15.63
C ARG A 443 26.37 -11.52 14.94
N ASP A 444 25.92 -12.57 15.63
CA ASP A 444 25.72 -13.88 15.01
C ASP A 444 24.86 -13.74 13.75
N ALA A 445 25.16 -14.53 12.71
CA ALA A 445 24.48 -14.43 11.42
C ALA A 445 22.95 -14.54 11.51
N GLU A 446 22.42 -15.31 12.47
CA GLU A 446 20.98 -15.45 12.73
C GLU A 446 20.34 -14.20 13.36
N ASN A 447 21.15 -13.33 13.97
CA ASN A 447 20.74 -12.12 14.68
C ASN A 447 21.08 -10.82 13.91
N GLN A 448 21.62 -10.95 12.69
CA GLN A 448 21.87 -9.82 11.80
C GLN A 448 20.54 -9.35 11.20
N PRO A 449 20.16 -8.06 11.37
CA PRO A 449 18.92 -7.57 10.79
C PRO A 449 18.90 -7.69 9.27
N LYS A 450 17.78 -8.13 8.69
CA LYS A 450 17.55 -8.01 7.24
C LYS A 450 17.36 -6.53 6.89
N ILE A 451 18.22 -5.99 6.02
CA ILE A 451 18.16 -4.59 5.58
C ILE A 451 17.45 -4.52 4.24
N VAL A 452 16.42 -3.67 4.16
CA VAL A 452 15.67 -3.36 2.95
C VAL A 452 15.92 -1.90 2.57
N VAL A 453 16.35 -1.69 1.33
CA VAL A 453 16.59 -0.35 0.77
C VAL A 453 16.07 -0.33 -0.67
N CYS A 454 15.00 0.44 -0.89
CA CYS A 454 14.50 0.78 -2.21
C CYS A 454 14.73 2.26 -2.50
N VAL A 455 15.08 2.58 -3.74
CA VAL A 455 15.33 3.96 -4.20
C VAL A 455 14.50 4.29 -5.44
N ASP A 456 14.23 5.58 -5.65
CA ASP A 456 13.45 6.02 -6.80
C ASP A 456 14.28 5.85 -8.09
N VAL A 457 13.61 5.39 -9.15
CA VAL A 457 14.23 5.23 -10.47
C VAL A 457 14.11 6.54 -11.22
N ARG A 458 15.23 7.06 -11.76
CA ARG A 458 15.20 8.29 -12.58
C ARG A 458 14.20 8.14 -13.72
N PHE A 459 13.39 9.18 -13.93
CA PHE A 459 12.41 9.28 -15.03
C PHE A 459 11.26 8.26 -15.01
N ALA A 460 11.00 7.57 -13.90
CA ALA A 460 9.82 6.69 -13.81
C ALA A 460 8.52 7.50 -13.92
N SER A 461 7.81 7.31 -15.02
CA SER A 461 6.60 8.04 -15.41
C SER A 461 5.32 7.62 -14.66
N VAL A 462 5.40 6.64 -13.75
CA VAL A 462 4.20 6.05 -13.12
C VAL A 462 4.25 6.13 -11.61
N HIS A 463 3.56 7.13 -11.04
CA HIS A 463 2.95 7.20 -9.69
C HIS A 463 3.68 6.52 -8.50
N GLY A 464 5.01 6.42 -8.51
CA GLY A 464 5.79 5.75 -7.45
C GLY A 464 5.78 4.22 -7.48
N ALA A 465 5.30 3.60 -8.56
CA ALA A 465 5.18 2.14 -8.64
C ALA A 465 6.51 1.44 -8.96
N LEU A 466 7.34 2.03 -9.82
CA LEU A 466 8.64 1.47 -10.18
C LEU A 466 9.72 1.91 -9.18
N MET A 467 10.49 0.96 -8.69
CA MET A 467 11.56 1.20 -7.71
C MET A 467 12.78 0.33 -8.00
N MET A 468 13.95 0.79 -7.58
CA MET A 468 15.16 -0.01 -7.59
C MET A 468 15.40 -0.58 -6.19
N ASP A 469 15.34 -1.91 -6.07
CA ASP A 469 15.69 -2.63 -4.85
C ASP A 469 17.20 -2.94 -4.84
N VAL A 470 17.92 -2.36 -3.89
CA VAL A 470 19.37 -2.56 -3.66
C VAL A 470 19.67 -3.27 -2.34
N SER A 471 18.65 -3.92 -1.76
CA SER A 471 18.74 -4.57 -0.44
C SER A 471 19.82 -5.64 -0.40
N ARG A 472 20.04 -6.36 -1.51
CA ARG A 472 21.03 -7.43 -1.61
C ARG A 472 22.44 -6.86 -1.48
N GLU A 473 22.75 -5.82 -2.24
CA GLU A 473 24.04 -5.16 -2.28
C GLU A 473 24.34 -4.48 -0.94
N VAL A 474 23.36 -3.77 -0.37
CA VAL A 474 23.47 -3.18 0.97
C VAL A 474 23.75 -4.24 2.04
N THR A 475 23.02 -5.36 2.01
CA THR A 475 23.25 -6.48 2.94
C THR A 475 24.66 -7.06 2.79
N SER A 476 25.13 -7.22 1.54
CA SER A 476 26.48 -7.70 1.25
C SER A 476 27.56 -6.73 1.75
N PHE A 477 27.36 -5.43 1.59
CA PHE A 477 28.26 -4.40 2.14
C PHE A 477 28.27 -4.42 3.67
N MET A 478 27.10 -4.50 4.30
CA MET A 478 26.97 -4.41 5.75
C MET A 478 27.61 -5.58 6.49
N TYR A 479 27.40 -6.80 6.02
CA TYR A 479 27.77 -8.02 6.75
C TYR A 479 28.98 -8.75 6.18
N GLN A 480 29.27 -8.56 4.90
CA GLN A 480 30.34 -9.26 4.19
C GLN A 480 31.39 -8.26 3.71
N ASP A 481 32.12 -8.62 2.66
CA ASP A 481 33.12 -7.76 2.01
C ASP A 481 32.60 -7.21 0.67
N GLY A 482 31.28 -7.03 0.55
CA GLY A 482 30.68 -6.35 -0.60
C GLY A 482 31.09 -4.87 -0.67
N GLU A 483 31.04 -4.31 -1.88
CA GLU A 483 31.24 -2.88 -2.13
C GLU A 483 29.98 -2.08 -1.80
N ASN A 484 30.14 -0.79 -1.50
CA ASN A 484 29.02 0.10 -1.26
C ASN A 484 28.26 0.29 -2.59
N PRO A 485 26.94 0.02 -2.65
CA PRO A 485 26.21 0.10 -3.92
C PRO A 485 25.97 1.52 -4.43
N PHE A 486 26.16 2.52 -3.57
CA PHE A 486 25.95 3.94 -3.88
C PHE A 486 27.27 4.59 -4.28
N ASN A 487 27.20 5.59 -5.16
CA ASN A 487 28.36 6.41 -5.47
C ASN A 487 28.64 7.38 -4.31
N GLU A 488 29.91 7.70 -4.08
CA GLU A 488 30.27 8.90 -3.30
C GLU A 488 29.76 10.11 -4.07
N ASP A 489 28.76 10.80 -3.53
CA ASP A 489 28.35 12.09 -4.08
C ASP A 489 29.44 13.12 -3.70
N GLU A 490 30.21 13.59 -4.68
CA GLU A 490 31.24 14.63 -4.47
C GLU A 490 30.63 16.02 -4.15
N GLY A 491 29.32 16.11 -3.93
CA GLY A 491 28.65 17.35 -3.53
C GLY A 491 28.57 18.37 -4.67
N SER A 492 28.67 17.93 -5.92
CA SER A 492 28.47 18.82 -7.07
C SER A 492 26.98 19.00 -7.34
N VAL A 493 26.43 20.06 -6.75
CA VAL A 493 25.09 20.62 -7.00
C VAL A 493 24.95 21.17 -8.44
N GLU A 494 25.78 20.74 -9.40
CA GLU A 494 25.73 21.26 -10.77
C GLU A 494 24.59 20.64 -11.61
N ASP A 495 24.10 19.45 -11.24
CA ASP A 495 22.91 18.85 -11.84
C ASP A 495 21.84 18.54 -10.77
N LEU A 496 20.89 19.47 -10.60
CA LEU A 496 19.71 19.36 -9.71
C LEU A 496 18.83 18.11 -9.92
N TYR A 497 19.14 17.27 -10.91
CA TYR A 497 18.39 16.08 -11.29
C TYR A 497 19.08 14.75 -10.93
N ILE A 498 20.21 14.79 -10.21
CA ILE A 498 20.87 13.57 -9.72
C ILE A 498 20.24 13.20 -8.37
N PRO A 499 19.53 12.06 -8.26
CA PRO A 499 19.05 11.60 -6.97
C PRO A 499 20.26 11.30 -6.06
N GLN A 500 20.20 11.72 -4.80
CA GLN A 500 21.15 11.35 -3.72
C GLN A 500 21.18 9.82 -3.41
N SER A 501 20.59 9.02 -4.28
CA SER A 501 20.42 7.58 -4.23
C SER A 501 21.03 6.91 -5.47
N ASP A 502 22.05 7.54 -6.05
CA ASP A 502 22.66 7.11 -7.30
C ASP A 502 23.44 5.80 -7.11
N THR A 503 22.99 4.74 -7.76
CA THR A 503 23.59 3.41 -7.69
C THR A 503 24.60 3.21 -8.82
N LEU A 504 25.65 2.43 -8.56
CA LEU A 504 26.59 1.97 -9.60
C LEU A 504 25.88 1.15 -10.68
N GLU A 505 26.37 1.21 -11.92
CA GLU A 505 25.78 0.47 -13.04
C GLU A 505 25.85 -1.04 -12.80
N GLY A 506 24.71 -1.73 -12.97
CA GLY A 506 24.60 -3.16 -12.73
C GLY A 506 24.16 -3.55 -11.31
N ASN A 507 23.99 -2.60 -10.40
CA ASN A 507 23.44 -2.85 -9.06
C ASN A 507 21.90 -2.75 -9.04
N GLY A 508 21.29 -3.59 -8.20
CA GLY A 508 19.87 -3.54 -7.89
C GLY A 508 18.96 -4.28 -8.88
N ARG A 509 17.69 -4.39 -8.48
CA ARG A 509 16.62 -5.03 -9.23
C ARG A 509 15.47 -4.05 -9.41
N LEU A 510 15.04 -3.85 -10.64
CA LEU A 510 13.88 -3.02 -10.93
C LEU A 510 12.61 -3.81 -10.58
N LEU A 511 11.79 -3.24 -9.71
CA LEU A 511 10.53 -3.82 -9.24
C LEU A 511 9.36 -2.89 -9.54
N ASP A 512 8.16 -3.47 -9.67
CA ASP A 512 6.90 -2.74 -9.78
C ASP A 512 6.00 -3.08 -8.59
N ALA A 513 5.65 -2.09 -7.77
CA ALA A 513 4.77 -2.25 -6.61
C ALA A 513 3.41 -2.85 -6.98
N PHE A 514 2.94 -2.63 -8.22
CA PHE A 514 1.66 -3.13 -8.71
C PHE A 514 1.79 -4.33 -9.64
N ASP A 515 3.02 -4.79 -9.93
CA ASP A 515 3.26 -6.10 -10.51
C ASP A 515 4.39 -6.83 -9.77
N PRO A 516 4.06 -7.66 -8.75
CA PRO A 516 5.04 -8.49 -8.05
C PRO A 516 5.77 -9.50 -8.93
N SER A 517 5.26 -9.79 -10.14
CA SER A 517 5.93 -10.68 -11.09
C SER A 517 6.94 -9.96 -11.99
N PHE A 518 6.89 -8.63 -12.01
CA PHE A 518 7.84 -7.81 -12.75
C PHE A 518 9.16 -7.71 -12.00
N GLU A 519 10.22 -8.20 -12.64
CA GLU A 519 11.58 -8.07 -12.15
C GLU A 519 12.55 -7.94 -13.33
N GLU A 520 13.36 -6.89 -13.33
CA GLU A 520 14.48 -6.74 -14.26
C GLU A 520 15.79 -6.60 -13.45
N PRO A 521 16.61 -7.68 -13.37
CA PRO A 521 17.88 -7.63 -12.65
C PRO A 521 18.94 -6.85 -13.44
N ASN A 522 19.78 -6.09 -12.75
CA ASN A 522 20.93 -5.37 -13.33
C ASN A 522 20.54 -4.40 -14.47
N ALA A 523 19.39 -3.72 -14.36
CA ALA A 523 18.94 -2.80 -15.39
C ALA A 523 19.96 -1.65 -15.58
N SER A 524 20.57 -1.57 -16.77
CA SER A 524 21.50 -0.49 -17.14
C SER A 524 20.75 0.83 -17.36
N ARG A 525 21.40 1.95 -17.00
CA ARG A 525 20.92 3.35 -17.11
C ARG A 525 20.31 3.70 -18.48
N LEU A 526 20.71 3.00 -19.55
CA LEU A 526 20.28 3.25 -20.93
C LEU A 526 18.98 2.53 -21.31
N ALA A 527 18.57 1.49 -20.57
CA ALA A 527 17.36 0.72 -20.89
C ALA A 527 16.06 1.46 -20.52
N THR A 528 16.11 2.40 -19.57
CA THR A 528 14.96 3.19 -19.10
C THR A 528 14.80 4.54 -19.83
N GLN A 529 15.81 5.01 -20.57
CA GLN A 529 15.71 6.24 -21.37
C GLN A 529 14.95 6.08 -22.70
N GLY A 530 14.65 4.84 -23.10
CA GLY A 530 14.01 4.53 -24.38
C GLY A 530 12.69 3.76 -24.30
N ARG A 531 12.06 3.66 -23.11
CA ARG A 531 10.80 2.93 -22.90
C ARG A 531 9.64 3.85 -22.54
#